data_AF-A0A6P5K515-F1
#
_entry.id   AF-A0A6P5K515-F1
#
_cell.length_a   1.000
_cell.length_b   1.000
_cell.length_c   1.000
_cell.angle_alpha   90.00
_cell.angle_beta   90.00
_cell.angle_gamma   90.00
#
_symmetry.space_group_name_H-M   'P 1'
#
loop_
_entity.id
_entity.type
_entity.pdbx_description
1 polymer ?
#
loop_
_entity_poly.entity_id
_entity_poly.type
_entity_poly.pdbx_seq_one_letter_code
_entity_poly.pdbx_strand_id
1 'polypeptide(L)'
;MAQLVRNAIEKAPALLNAAATYSKPRLVTFWRYAKVELIPPSPAEIPRAIESLKKISSSARTGSFKNLTVKEALLNSLVATEVCMWFYVGEIIGKGGIIGYDV
;
A
#
# COMPACT_ATOMS: atom_id res chain seq x y z
N MET A 1 -23.32 34.42 -14.95
CA MET A 1 -22.07 33.63 -15.04
C MET A 1 -20.91 34.28 -14.28
N ALA A 2 -20.53 35.54 -14.55
CA ALA A 2 -19.38 36.19 -13.90
C ALA A 2 -19.47 36.33 -12.35
N GLN A 3 -20.64 36.64 -11.79
CA GLN A 3 -20.82 36.74 -10.33
C GLN A 3 -20.76 35.39 -9.62
N LEU A 4 -21.27 34.32 -10.26
CA LEU A 4 -21.19 32.95 -9.73
C LEU A 4 -19.74 32.46 -9.66
N VAL A 5 -18.96 32.74 -10.71
CA VAL A 5 -17.52 32.43 -10.75
C VAL A 5 -16.75 33.24 -9.71
N ARG A 6 -17.05 34.54 -9.54
CA ARG A 6 -16.43 35.38 -8.50
C ARG A 6 -16.74 34.86 -7.09
N ASN A 7 -18.00 34.55 -6.79
CA ASN A 7 -18.40 33.99 -5.50
C ASN A 7 -17.77 32.61 -5.23
N ALA A 8 -17.55 31.81 -6.27
CA ALA A 8 -16.87 30.52 -6.15
C ALA A 8 -15.36 30.70 -5.85
N ILE A 9 -14.70 31.65 -6.52
CA ILE A 9 -13.29 31.99 -6.27
C ILE A 9 -13.11 32.55 -4.85
N GLU A 10 -14.04 33.37 -4.35
CA GLU A 10 -14.00 33.90 -3.00
C GLU A 10 -14.20 32.83 -1.92
N LYS A 11 -15.00 31.78 -2.21
CA LYS A 11 -15.23 30.66 -1.29
C LYS A 11 -14.20 29.53 -1.42
N ALA A 12 -13.45 29.48 -2.52
CA ALA A 12 -12.38 28.52 -2.75
C ALA A 12 -11.35 28.45 -1.60
N PRO A 13 -10.81 29.57 -1.05
CA PRO A 13 -9.87 29.50 0.06
C PRO A 13 -10.50 28.94 1.33
N ALA A 14 -11.79 29.21 1.60
CA ALA A 14 -12.49 28.63 2.75
C ALA A 14 -12.65 27.10 2.60
N LEU A 15 -12.98 26.63 1.40
CA LEU A 15 -13.09 25.19 1.10
C LEU A 15 -11.74 24.48 1.16
N LEU A 16 -10.68 25.09 0.64
CA LEU A 16 -9.30 24.58 0.74
C LEU A 16 -8.85 24.47 2.21
N ASN A 17 -9.13 25.50 3.02
CA ASN A 17 -8.80 25.48 4.44
C ASN A 17 -9.60 24.40 5.19
N ALA A 18 -10.88 24.22 4.87
CA ALA A 18 -11.70 23.15 5.44
C ALA A 18 -11.15 21.76 5.05
N ALA A 19 -10.82 21.57 3.77
CA ALA A 19 -10.22 20.33 3.27
C ALA A 19 -8.87 20.05 3.95
N ALA A 20 -8.01 21.06 4.09
CA ALA A 20 -6.73 20.94 4.78
C ALA A 20 -6.90 20.60 6.26
N THR A 21 -7.88 21.21 6.94
CA THR A 21 -8.17 20.94 8.36
C THR A 21 -8.68 19.52 8.55
N TYR A 22 -9.47 19.02 7.60
CA TYR A 22 -9.97 17.64 7.60
C TYR A 22 -8.90 16.59 7.25
N SER A 23 -8.02 16.89 6.29
CA SER A 23 -7.03 15.93 5.79
C SER A 23 -5.80 15.83 6.68
N LYS A 24 -5.34 16.94 7.28
CA LYS A 24 -4.15 16.98 8.15
C LYS A 24 -4.12 15.87 9.22
N PRO A 25 -5.12 15.70 10.10
CA PRO A 25 -5.05 14.65 11.13
C PRO A 25 -5.03 13.23 10.54
N ARG A 26 -5.70 13.00 9.40
CA ARG A 26 -5.71 11.70 8.71
C ARG A 26 -4.36 11.38 8.10
N LEU A 27 -3.72 12.37 7.48
CA LEU A 27 -2.37 12.24 6.94
C LEU A 27 -1.34 12.02 8.05
N VAL A 28 -1.51 12.65 9.22
CA VAL A 28 -0.65 12.40 10.39
C VAL A 28 -0.77 10.95 10.85
N THR A 29 -1.99 10.43 10.98
CA THR A 29 -2.19 9.01 11.35
C THR A 29 -1.61 8.08 10.29
N PHE A 30 -1.85 8.33 9.00
CA PHE A 30 -1.25 7.56 7.91
C PHE A 30 0.28 7.58 8.00
N TRP A 31 0.88 8.76 8.17
CA TRP A 31 2.33 8.93 8.27
C TRP A 31 2.94 8.19 9.46
N ARG A 32 2.22 8.14 10.60
CA ARG A 32 2.65 7.38 11.78
C ARG A 32 2.82 5.89 11.47
N TYR A 33 1.86 5.28 10.77
CA TYR A 33 1.93 3.86 10.41
C TYR A 33 2.86 3.59 9.24
N ALA A 34 2.83 4.43 8.21
CA ALA A 34 3.74 4.33 7.06
C ALA A 34 5.22 4.33 7.48
N LYS A 35 5.56 5.12 8.52
CA LYS A 35 6.92 5.15 9.10
C LYS A 35 7.36 3.89 9.82
N VAL A 36 6.48 2.94 10.11
CA VAL A 36 6.89 1.69 10.78
C VAL A 36 6.62 0.47 9.91
N GLU A 37 5.59 0.52 9.07
CA GLU A 37 5.17 -0.63 8.24
C GLU A 37 5.67 -0.56 6.80
N LEU A 38 5.89 0.64 6.24
CA LEU A 38 6.26 0.84 4.83
C LEU A 38 7.71 1.29 4.64
N ILE A 39 8.52 1.28 5.71
CA ILE A 39 9.95 1.59 5.61
C ILE A 39 10.70 0.38 5.02
N PRO A 40 11.68 0.61 4.12
CA PRO A 40 12.56 -0.46 3.67
C PRO A 40 13.21 -1.17 4.87
N PRO A 41 13.19 -2.52 4.90
CA PRO A 41 13.70 -3.27 6.03
C PRO A 41 15.19 -3.00 6.25
N SER A 42 15.63 -3.15 7.50
CA SER A 42 17.05 -3.06 7.84
C SER A 42 17.82 -4.24 7.22
N PRO A 43 19.07 -4.06 6.76
CA PRO A 43 19.87 -5.17 6.22
C PRO A 43 19.98 -6.38 7.15
N ALA A 44 19.90 -6.16 8.47
CA ALA A 44 19.94 -7.22 9.48
C ALA A 44 18.68 -8.13 9.48
N GLU A 45 17.59 -7.69 8.88
CA GLU A 45 16.31 -8.42 8.82
C GLU A 45 16.26 -9.35 7.59
N ILE A 46 17.08 -9.10 6.58
CA ILE A 46 17.14 -9.87 5.33
C ILE A 46 17.48 -11.36 5.60
N PRO A 47 18.48 -11.71 6.42
CA PRO A 47 18.77 -13.12 6.73
C PRO A 47 17.59 -13.84 7.39
N ARG A 48 16.84 -13.14 8.26
CA ARG A 48 15.65 -13.70 8.92
C ARG A 48 14.52 -13.95 7.90
N ALA A 49 14.32 -13.04 6.95
CA ALA A 49 13.35 -13.22 5.88
C ALA A 49 13.69 -14.45 5.01
N ILE A 50 14.98 -14.62 4.65
CA ILE A 50 15.44 -15.79 3.89
C ILE A 50 15.22 -17.09 4.67
N GLU A 51 15.47 -17.10 5.98
CA GLU A 51 15.21 -18.26 6.82
C GLU A 51 13.72 -18.62 6.87
N SER A 52 12.84 -17.63 7.00
CA SER A 52 11.39 -17.82 6.95
C SER A 52 10.93 -18.41 5.61
N LEU A 53 11.48 -17.93 4.48
CA LEU A 53 11.19 -18.51 3.17
C LEU A 53 11.64 -19.98 3.06
N LYS A 54 12.79 -20.33 3.62
CA LYS A 54 13.25 -21.74 3.68
C LYS A 54 12.28 -22.62 4.48
N LYS A 55 11.75 -22.13 5.60
CA LYS A 55 10.75 -22.85 6.41
C LYS A 55 9.45 -23.08 5.63
N ILE A 56 8.97 -22.07 4.90
CA ILE A 56 7.78 -22.20 4.04
C ILE A 56 8.03 -23.25 2.94
N SER A 57 9.19 -23.22 2.27
CA SER A 57 9.56 -24.21 1.26
C SER A 57 9.63 -25.63 1.82
N SER A 58 10.22 -25.81 3.00
CA SER A 58 10.25 -27.10 3.70
C SER A 58 8.85 -27.59 4.06
N SER A 59 7.99 -26.71 4.61
CA SER A 59 6.59 -27.00 4.94
C SER A 59 5.75 -27.40 3.71
N ALA A 60 6.02 -26.77 2.55
CA ALA A 60 5.41 -27.14 1.29
C ALA A 60 5.85 -28.54 0.84
N ARG A 61 7.15 -28.86 0.94
CA ARG A 61 7.69 -30.18 0.58
C ARG A 61 7.16 -31.31 1.46
N THR A 62 7.01 -31.06 2.76
CA THR A 62 6.49 -32.06 3.72
C THR A 62 4.97 -32.22 3.66
N GLY A 63 4.26 -31.38 2.88
CA GLY A 63 2.81 -31.45 2.75
C GLY A 63 2.03 -30.87 3.93
N SER A 64 2.72 -30.19 4.85
CA SER A 64 2.12 -29.61 6.08
C SER A 64 1.08 -28.52 5.78
N PHE A 65 1.14 -27.90 4.60
CA PHE A 65 0.14 -26.92 4.14
C PHE A 65 -1.29 -27.50 4.07
N LYS A 66 -1.45 -28.83 3.98
CA LYS A 66 -2.76 -29.49 3.98
C LYS A 66 -3.46 -29.45 5.34
N ASN A 67 -2.74 -29.18 6.42
CA ASN A 67 -3.28 -29.06 7.77
C ASN A 67 -3.74 -27.64 8.12
N LEU A 68 -3.62 -26.68 7.18
CA LEU A 68 -4.05 -25.31 7.39
C LEU A 68 -5.58 -25.20 7.35
N THR A 69 -6.15 -24.38 8.23
CA THR A 69 -7.57 -24.04 8.16
C THR A 69 -7.85 -23.14 6.95
N VAL A 70 -9.08 -23.17 6.44
CA VAL A 70 -9.49 -22.31 5.30
C VAL A 70 -9.25 -20.83 5.60
N LYS A 71 -9.48 -20.41 6.85
CA LYS A 71 -9.24 -19.02 7.28
C LYS A 71 -7.76 -18.63 7.13
N GLU A 72 -6.84 -19.48 7.57
CA GLU A 72 -5.40 -19.22 7.47
C GLU A 72 -4.94 -19.22 6.02
N ALA A 73 -5.41 -20.17 5.21
CA ALA A 73 -5.11 -20.22 3.79
C ALA A 73 -5.57 -18.94 3.07
N LEU A 74 -6.79 -18.47 3.35
CA LEU A 74 -7.32 -17.23 2.79
C LEU A 74 -6.51 -16.01 3.22
N LEU A 75 -6.18 -15.88 4.51
CA LEU A 75 -5.35 -14.78 5.01
C LEU A 75 -3.98 -14.73 4.31
N ASN A 76 -3.31 -15.88 4.20
CA ASN A 76 -2.03 -15.97 3.51
C ASN A 76 -2.14 -15.62 2.02
N SER A 77 -3.25 -16.02 1.36
CA SER A 77 -3.50 -15.67 -0.05
C SER A 77 -3.75 -14.18 -0.27
N LEU A 78 -4.43 -13.51 0.68
CA LEU A 78 -4.68 -12.06 0.61
C LEU A 78 -3.38 -11.28 0.74
N VAL A 79 -2.52 -11.66 1.69
CA VAL A 79 -1.18 -11.06 1.85
C VAL A 79 -0.32 -11.32 0.60
N ALA A 80 -0.34 -12.54 0.05
CA ALA A 80 0.38 -12.83 -1.20
C ALA A 80 -0.11 -11.97 -2.37
N THR A 81 -1.43 -11.75 -2.47
CA THR A 81 -2.02 -10.88 -3.48
C THR A 81 -1.61 -9.43 -3.28
N GLU A 82 -1.59 -8.93 -2.05
CA GLU A 82 -1.11 -7.58 -1.73
C GLU A 82 0.34 -7.36 -2.19
N VAL A 83 1.24 -8.31 -1.91
CA VAL A 83 2.63 -8.25 -2.38
C VAL A 83 2.72 -8.27 -3.91
N CYS A 84 1.84 -9.03 -4.59
CA CYS A 84 1.77 -9.01 -6.05
C CYS A 84 1.30 -7.64 -6.58
N MET A 85 0.36 -6.99 -5.90
CA MET A 85 -0.08 -5.64 -6.28
C MET A 85 1.05 -4.60 -6.15
N TRP A 86 1.92 -4.73 -5.15
CA TRP A 86 3.12 -3.88 -5.05
C TRP A 86 4.07 -3.98 -6.25
N PHE A 87 4.15 -5.15 -6.89
CA PHE A 87 4.91 -5.30 -8.15
C PHE A 87 4.30 -4.43 -9.27
N TYR A 88 2.97 -4.44 -9.44
CA TYR A 88 2.30 -3.61 -10.44
C TYR A 88 2.36 -2.11 -10.11
N VAL A 89 2.38 -1.73 -8.83
CA VAL A 89 2.66 -0.34 -8.43
C VAL A 89 4.07 0.08 -8.89
N GLY A 90 5.06 -0.82 -8.75
CA GLY A 90 6.39 -0.61 -9.31
C GLY A 90 6.39 -0.46 -10.83
N GLU A 91 5.60 -1.25 -11.55
CA GLU A 91 5.41 -1.12 -13.01
C GLU A 91 4.81 0.24 -13.39
N ILE A 92 3.78 0.71 -12.67
CA ILE A 92 3.17 2.04 -12.88
C ILE A 92 4.22 3.15 -12.73
N ILE A 93 5.08 3.06 -11.71
CA ILE A 93 6.18 4.01 -11.50
C ILE A 93 7.20 3.90 -12.64
N GLY A 94 7.62 2.69 -13.03
CA GLY A 94 8.62 2.47 -14.07
C GLY A 94 8.17 2.90 -15.47
N LYS A 95 6.87 2.76 -15.75
CA LYS A 95 6.23 3.18 -17.00
C LYS A 95 5.91 4.69 -17.04
N GLY A 96 5.78 5.33 -15.88
CA GLY A 96 5.46 6.75 -15.78
C GLY A 96 3.99 7.10 -16.03
N GLY A 97 3.08 6.11 -16.00
CA GLY A 97 1.66 6.32 -16.34
C GLY A 97 0.74 5.30 -15.66
N ILE A 98 -0.44 5.76 -15.26
CA ILE A 98 -1.46 4.92 -14.62
C ILE A 98 -2.14 4.01 -15.65
N ILE A 99 -2.29 4.47 -16.90
CA ILE A 99 -3.04 3.77 -17.95
C ILE A 99 -2.12 3.53 -19.14
N GLY A 100 -1.97 2.25 -19.52
CA GLY A 100 -1.22 1.87 -20.72
C GLY A 100 0.25 2.28 -20.69
N TYR A 101 1.02 1.83 -21.68
CA TYR A 101 2.33 2.40 -21.97
C TYR A 101 2.12 3.59 -22.91
N ASP A 102 2.86 4.67 -22.66
CA ASP A 102 2.91 5.81 -23.57
C ASP A 102 3.80 5.40 -24.75
N VAL A 103 3.17 4.94 -25.83
CA VAL A 103 3.81 4.41 -27.05
C VAL A 103 3.67 5.36 -28.22
#